data_AF-A0A7W0QWJ8-F1
#
_entry.id   AF-A0A7W0QWJ8-F1
#
_cell.length_a   1.000
_cell.length_b   1.000
_cell.length_c   1.000
_cell.angle_alpha   90.00
_cell.angle_beta   90.00
_cell.angle_gamma   90.00
#
_symmetry.space_group_name_H-M   'P 1'
#
loop_
_entity.id
_entity.type
_entity.pdbx_description
1 polymer ?
#
loop_
_entity_poly.entity_id
_entity_poly.type
_entity_poly.pdbx_seq_one_letter_code
_entity_poly.pdbx_strand_id
1 'polypeptide(L)'
;MYQLVEELYPICRSITGDGVRRTLEAVGRLVPLERFEVASGTEVFDWTVPKEWNIGDAWVKDAKGERVVDFRASNLHVVGYS
;
A
#
# COMPACT_ATOMS: atom_id res chain seq x y z
N MET A 1 -1.51 -10.04 -19.84
CA MET A 1 -2.04 -10.19 -18.47
C MET A 1 -0.91 -10.15 -17.43
N TYR A 2 0.10 -11.02 -17.51
CA TYR A 2 1.16 -11.14 -16.50
C TYR A 2 2.03 -9.88 -16.29
N GLN A 3 2.29 -9.10 -17.34
CA GLN A 3 3.09 -7.87 -17.24
C GLN A 3 2.52 -6.86 -16.23
N LEU A 4 1.20 -6.66 -16.22
CA LEU A 4 0.56 -5.75 -15.25
C LEU A 4 0.70 -6.30 -13.83
N VAL A 5 0.54 -7.61 -13.65
CA VAL A 5 0.68 -8.25 -12.34
C VAL A 5 2.11 -8.05 -11.82
N GLU A 6 3.12 -8.25 -12.67
CA GLU A 6 4.53 -8.04 -12.33
C GLU A 6 4.82 -6.58 -11.96
N GLU A 7 4.26 -5.62 -12.70
CA GLU A 7 4.38 -4.19 -12.37
C GLU A 7 3.71 -3.85 -11.02
N LEU A 8 2.53 -4.42 -10.76
CA LEU A 8 1.75 -4.11 -9.56
C LEU A 8 2.26 -4.84 -8.31
N TYR A 9 2.90 -6.00 -8.46
CA TYR A 9 3.33 -6.86 -7.35
C TYR A 9 4.15 -6.13 -6.27
N PRO A 10 5.21 -5.36 -6.59
CA PRO A 10 6.04 -4.73 -5.57
C PRO A 10 5.37 -3.56 -4.83
N ILE A 11 4.26 -3.01 -5.36
CA ILE A 11 3.58 -1.87 -4.73
C ILE A 11 2.93 -2.33 -3.41
N CYS A 12 3.37 -1.76 -2.29
CA CYS A 12 2.79 -2.01 -0.97
C CYS A 12 1.40 -1.37 -0.86
N ARG A 13 0.35 -2.15 -1.14
CA ARG A 13 -1.06 -1.74 -0.98
C ARG A 13 -1.58 -2.07 0.42
N SER A 14 -2.52 -1.26 0.88
CA SER A 14 -3.40 -1.52 2.02
C SER A 14 -4.82 -1.07 1.66
N ILE A 15 -5.71 -0.87 2.62
CA ILE A 15 -7.06 -0.33 2.37
C ILE A 15 -7.07 1.17 2.04
N THR A 16 -5.99 1.90 2.34
CA THR A 16 -5.74 3.30 1.96
C THR A 16 -4.27 3.50 1.57
N GLY A 17 -3.90 4.72 1.18
CA GLY A 17 -2.51 5.13 0.98
C GLY A 17 -2.05 5.16 -0.48
N ASP A 18 -0.84 5.65 -0.67
CA ASP A 18 -0.25 5.91 -1.99
C ASP A 18 -0.06 4.64 -2.82
N GLY A 19 0.09 3.48 -2.17
CA GLY A 19 0.14 2.19 -2.86
C GLY A 19 -1.13 1.90 -3.68
N VAL A 20 -2.31 2.24 -3.15
CA VAL A 20 -3.58 2.08 -3.88
C VAL A 20 -3.67 3.10 -5.01
N ARG A 21 -3.29 4.36 -4.78
CA ARG A 21 -3.29 5.41 -5.82
C ARG A 21 -2.43 5.04 -7.02
N ARG A 22 -1.19 4.62 -6.78
CA ARG A 22 -0.26 4.16 -7.83
C ARG A 22 -0.79 2.94 -8.58
N THR A 23 -1.48 2.05 -7.87
CA THR A 23 -2.12 0.89 -8.50
C THR A 23 -3.24 1.33 -9.44
N LEU A 24 -4.13 2.22 -8.99
CA LEU A 24 -5.23 2.74 -9.82
C LEU A 24 -4.72 3.54 -11.02
N GLU A 25 -3.63 4.30 -10.87
CA GLU A 25 -2.95 4.96 -11.99
C GLU A 25 -2.47 3.97 -13.04
N ALA A 26 -1.80 2.90 -12.62
CA ALA A 26 -1.29 1.87 -13.53
C ALA A 26 -2.43 1.15 -14.28
N VAL A 27 -3.51 0.80 -13.56
CA VAL A 27 -4.71 0.19 -14.15
C VAL A 27 -5.44 1.16 -15.09
N GLY A 28 -5.50 2.45 -14.72
CA GLY A 28 -6.13 3.51 -15.49
C GLY A 28 -5.55 3.73 -16.90
N ARG A 29 -4.32 3.25 -17.15
CA ARG A 29 -3.70 3.27 -18.49
C ARG A 29 -4.28 2.21 -19.43
N LEU A 30 -4.91 1.16 -18.90
CA LEU A 30 -5.50 0.08 -19.67
C LEU A 30 -7.01 0.23 -19.85
N VAL A 31 -7.67 0.79 -18.84
CA VAL A 31 -9.12 1.02 -18.86
C VAL A 31 -9.42 2.38 -18.22
N PRO A 32 -10.39 3.15 -18.74
CA PRO A 32 -10.79 4.40 -18.10
C PRO A 32 -11.29 4.15 -16.67
N LEU A 33 -10.76 4.90 -15.71
CA LEU A 33 -11.17 4.86 -14.31
C LEU A 33 -11.47 6.27 -13.80
N GLU A 34 -12.63 6.43 -13.20
CA GLU A 34 -12.91 7.57 -12.33
C GLU A 34 -12.38 7.26 -10.93
N ARG A 35 -11.71 8.23 -10.32
CA ARG A 35 -11.05 8.07 -9.02
C ARG A 35 -11.67 9.02 -8.02
N PHE A 36 -11.95 8.51 -6.82
CA PHE A 36 -12.54 9.26 -5.73
C PHE A 36 -11.69 9.10 -4.48
N GLU A 37 -11.59 10.16 -3.71
CA GLU A 37 -10.98 10.17 -2.38
C GLU A 37 -12.07 10.58 -1.39
N VAL A 38 -12.21 9.83 -0.30
CA VAL A 38 -13.16 10.14 0.78
C VAL A 38 -12.36 10.42 2.03
N ALA A 39 -12.60 11.57 2.66
CA ALA A 39 -11.81 12.03 3.79
C ALA A 39 -11.94 11.08 4.99
N SER A 40 -10.83 10.80 5.69
CA SER A 40 -10.83 10.09 6.97
C SER A 40 -11.80 10.74 7.97
N GLY A 41 -12.50 9.92 8.74
CA GLY A 41 -13.55 10.39 9.66
C GLY A 41 -14.92 10.61 8.99
N THR A 42 -15.04 10.41 7.68
CA THR A 42 -16.36 10.41 7.03
C THR A 42 -17.16 9.19 7.49
N GLU A 43 -18.39 9.41 7.94
CA GLU A 43 -19.33 8.35 8.30
C GLU A 43 -19.99 7.76 7.04
N VAL A 44 -19.96 6.44 6.91
CA VAL A 44 -20.51 5.66 5.80
C VAL A 44 -21.32 4.48 6.37
N PHE A 45 -22.60 4.72 6.61
CA PHE A 45 -23.47 3.85 7.39
C PHE A 45 -22.92 3.65 8.82
N ASP A 46 -22.69 2.41 9.24
CA ASP A 46 -22.13 2.08 10.56
C ASP A 46 -20.58 2.08 10.58
N TRP A 47 -19.94 2.50 9.50
CA TRP A 47 -18.49 2.53 9.36
C TRP A 47 -17.97 3.96 9.30
N THR A 48 -16.77 4.17 9.82
CA THR A 48 -16.03 5.43 9.67
C THR A 48 -14.85 5.20 8.73
N VAL A 49 -14.65 6.08 7.75
CA VAL A 49 -13.47 6.01 6.85
C VAL A 49 -12.19 6.14 7.68
N PRO A 50 -11.26 5.18 7.61
CA PRO A 50 -10.10 5.14 8.50
C PRO A 50 -9.12 6.26 8.19
N LYS A 51 -8.18 6.50 9.11
CA LYS A 51 -6.99 7.28 8.82
C LYS A 51 -6.24 6.66 7.65
N GLU A 52 -5.69 7.50 6.79
CA GLU A 52 -4.80 7.05 5.72
C GLU A 52 -3.50 6.49 6.31
N TRP A 53 -3.00 5.40 5.73
CA TRP A 53 -1.75 4.77 6.13
C TRP A 53 -0.75 4.72 4.98
N ASN A 54 0.48 5.16 5.24
CA ASN A 54 1.61 5.09 4.33
C ASN A 54 2.85 4.61 5.09
N ILE A 55 3.78 3.95 4.38
CA ILE A 55 5.02 3.44 4.94
C ILE A 55 6.21 3.88 4.09
N GLY A 56 7.24 4.40 4.76
CA GLY A 56 8.50 4.79 4.10
C GLY A 56 9.53 3.66 4.06
N ASP A 57 9.75 3.00 5.19
CA ASP A 57 10.69 1.87 5.35
C ASP A 57 10.39 1.16 6.68
N ALA A 58 10.78 -0.11 6.80
CA ALA A 58 10.72 -0.85 8.06
C ALA A 58 11.71 -2.01 8.06
N TRP A 59 12.32 -2.28 9.21
CA TRP A 59 13.27 -3.38 9.35
C TRP A 59 13.45 -3.80 10.81
N VAL A 60 13.98 -5.00 11.01
CA VAL A 60 14.54 -5.46 12.29
C VAL A 60 16.04 -5.66 12.10
N LYS A 61 16.86 -5.11 13.01
CA LYS A 61 18.31 -5.28 12.99
C LYS A 61 18.77 -6.23 14.09
N ASP A 62 19.79 -7.03 13.79
CA ASP A 62 20.52 -7.77 14.81
C ASP A 62 21.55 -6.88 15.53
N ALA A 63 22.28 -7.46 16.50
CA ALA A 63 23.31 -6.75 17.26
C ALA A 63 24.55 -6.35 16.43
N LYS A 64 24.72 -6.91 15.22
CA LYS A 64 25.80 -6.56 14.29
C LYS A 64 25.39 -5.43 13.34
N GLY A 65 24.11 -5.05 13.33
CA GLY A 65 23.55 -3.99 12.50
C GLY A 65 22.91 -4.49 11.20
N GLU A 66 22.86 -5.81 10.99
CA GLU A 66 22.30 -6.44 9.79
C GLU A 66 20.78 -6.42 9.83
N ARG A 67 20.14 -6.03 8.73
CA ARG A 67 18.67 -6.08 8.60
C ARG A 67 18.23 -7.53 8.38
N VAL A 68 17.87 -8.22 9.46
CA VAL A 68 17.41 -9.62 9.44
C VAL A 68 15.96 -9.77 8.96
N VAL A 69 15.19 -8.68 9.04
CA VAL A 69 13.90 -8.52 8.37
C VAL A 69 13.93 -7.16 7.68
N ASP A 70 13.63 -7.09 6.38
CA ASP A 70 13.66 -5.86 5.60
C ASP A 70 12.40 -5.72 4.75
N PHE A 71 11.65 -4.64 4.94
CA PHE A 71 10.48 -4.28 4.13
C PHE A 71 10.81 -4.14 2.65
N ARG A 72 12.02 -3.69 2.32
CA ARG A 72 12.47 -3.55 0.93
C ARG A 72 12.67 -4.89 0.24
N ALA A 73 12.91 -5.96 1.01
CA ALA A 73 12.98 -7.31 0.48
C ALA A 73 11.58 -7.92 0.26
N SER A 74 10.63 -7.63 1.16
CA SER A 74 9.24 -8.03 1.01
C SER A 74 8.32 -7.12 1.83
N ASN A 75 7.32 -6.53 1.18
CA ASN A 75 6.31 -5.72 1.85
C ASN A 75 5.44 -6.53 2.83
N LEU A 76 5.38 -7.85 2.68
CA LEU A 76 4.65 -8.76 3.58
C LEU A 76 5.31 -8.94 4.95
N HIS A 77 6.51 -8.40 5.15
CA HIS A 77 7.16 -8.39 6.47
C HIS A 77 6.50 -7.44 7.47
N VAL A 78 5.62 -6.55 7.01
CA VAL A 78 4.93 -5.56 7.83
C VAL A 78 3.44 -5.86 7.80
N VAL A 79 2.81 -5.92 8.98
CA VAL A 79 1.34 -5.98 9.08
C VAL A 79 0.78 -4.64 8.60
N GLY A 80 -0.17 -4.66 7.66
CA GLY A 80 -0.80 -3.42 7.19
C GLY A 80 -1.42 -2.64 8.35
N TYR A 81 -1.33 -1.30 8.30
CA TYR A 81 -1.74 -0.41 9.40
C TYR A 81 -0.88 -0.45 10.68
N SER A 82 0.37 -0.95 10.61
CA SER A 82 1.35 -0.83 11.70
C SER A 82 1.88 0.58 11.91
#